data_AF-A0A8H6WVQ0-F1
#
_entry.id   AF-A0A8H6WVQ0-F1
#
_cell.length_a   1.000
_cell.length_b   1.000
_cell.length_c   1.000
_cell.angle_alpha   90.00
_cell.angle_beta   90.00
_cell.angle_gamma   90.00
#
_symmetry.space_group_name_H-M   'P 1'
#
loop_
_entity.id
_entity.type
_entity.pdbx_description
1 polymer ?
#
loop_
_entity_poly.entity_id
_entity_poly.type
_entity_poly.pdbx_seq_one_letter_code
_entity_poly.pdbx_strand_id
1 'polypeptide(L)'
;MLSPFSFVTLLASVVSATRRITLKNNCGNSMSLTLSNFPHNGVDYTGPPIGEVTAHNTKDIEVPTGWHGRICHNAADSGCENDCLGGTLFNKPPCSMTEFKFDLVALEGQTDYDISNIHGFSVAQQIIPENGETVTCLDENCPCNESYRPGDTSGTCGGTGPKDQETRLGASAGYTIVDVEAMAAYWFRRLTQEGVPAGSVVGVWFSGWCYNDVLHVYGLSRAGFILQVFGLEFINANPEPSRSSSIPPFSLTCALESALPLPPVNMHPNPDDFALILHSSGSTSGMPKRMPYTFKFLDSLTTKAGTLARPTRKDEGDTFAWMGSICCNGQTRAFLGTLQHGSCTIQPTRPGFSSAELVRMHDECGLNRLHQYPQHLSKHLRSSRTDADVLRVLQSLDDVRYSAMPLDKEDDKWAFENEVTLQTHFASTECGPLMTLAHRRAEDGVTVFRPMGGFTYKFIPFRESGSGSGASRPRERPGLSIEDNIRNVCADLIHECVVVGNGRPSPTLFVEPSSASDSDSDDTNCNLKAEILRRTASFNARLFVHERIETPERVVVVARGVLPRTNTKGNVRRRAVEEMFKSEIDAAYA
;
A
#
# COMPACT_ATOMS: atom_id res chain seq x y z
N MET A 1 -4.27 -74.89 -49.50
CA MET A 1 -4.10 -74.49 -48.09
C MET A 1 -3.44 -73.13 -48.09
N LEU A 2 -4.22 -72.07 -47.85
CA LEU A 2 -3.74 -70.68 -47.82
C LEU A 2 -3.70 -70.24 -46.35
N SER A 3 -2.51 -69.88 -45.87
CA SER A 3 -2.24 -69.40 -44.51
C SER A 3 -2.51 -67.89 -44.43
N PRO A 4 -3.01 -67.36 -43.30
CA PRO A 4 -3.37 -65.95 -43.19
C PRO A 4 -2.14 -65.06 -42.95
N PHE A 5 -2.13 -63.89 -43.58
CA PHE A 5 -1.22 -62.79 -43.25
C PHE A 5 -1.70 -62.11 -41.95
N SER A 6 -0.94 -62.24 -40.86
CA SER A 6 -1.08 -61.37 -39.69
C SER A 6 -0.42 -60.03 -39.97
N PHE A 7 -1.22 -58.99 -40.10
CA PHE A 7 -0.75 -57.61 -39.95
C PHE A 7 -0.41 -57.39 -38.47
N VAL A 8 0.89 -57.28 -38.16
CA VAL A 8 1.35 -56.75 -36.87
C VAL A 8 1.27 -55.24 -36.97
N THR A 9 0.23 -54.67 -36.38
CA THR A 9 0.13 -53.22 -36.15
C THR A 9 1.18 -52.84 -35.12
N LEU A 10 2.27 -52.21 -35.56
CA LEU A 10 3.24 -51.60 -34.66
C LEU A 10 2.55 -50.41 -33.98
N LEU A 11 1.99 -50.62 -32.79
CA LEU A 11 1.61 -49.53 -31.90
C LEU A 11 2.93 -48.88 -31.46
N ALA A 12 3.32 -47.81 -32.14
CA ALA A 12 4.33 -46.91 -31.64
C ALA A 12 3.81 -46.38 -30.30
N SER A 13 4.38 -46.87 -29.21
CA SER A 13 4.23 -46.28 -27.89
C SER A 13 4.76 -44.86 -27.98
N VAL A 14 3.85 -43.90 -28.10
CA VAL A 14 4.16 -42.49 -27.92
C VAL A 14 4.65 -42.37 -26.48
N VAL A 15 5.95 -42.25 -26.29
CA VAL A 15 6.54 -41.87 -25.01
C VAL A 15 6.05 -40.44 -24.78
N SER A 16 4.96 -40.29 -24.03
CA SER A 16 4.54 -38.99 -23.53
C SER A 16 5.65 -38.53 -22.59
N ALA A 17 6.35 -37.47 -22.96
CA ALA A 17 7.25 -36.80 -22.03
C ALA A 17 6.42 -36.39 -20.79
N THR A 18 6.91 -36.71 -19.60
CA THR A 18 6.30 -36.32 -18.32
C THR A 18 7.10 -35.18 -17.70
N ARG A 19 6.40 -34.24 -17.06
CA ARG A 19 6.99 -33.13 -16.31
C ARG A 19 6.96 -33.46 -14.82
N ARG A 20 8.07 -33.24 -14.13
CA ARG A 20 8.15 -33.46 -12.68
C ARG A 20 7.86 -32.15 -11.94
N ILE A 21 6.94 -32.22 -10.99
CA ILE A 21 6.72 -31.16 -10.00
C ILE A 21 7.18 -31.70 -8.66
N THR A 22 8.16 -31.03 -8.04
CA THR A 22 8.69 -31.35 -6.72
C THR A 22 8.03 -30.47 -5.67
N LEU A 23 7.19 -31.08 -4.83
CA LEU A 23 6.48 -30.41 -3.76
C LEU A 23 7.32 -30.49 -2.48
N LYS A 24 7.83 -29.36 -2.00
CA LYS A 24 8.62 -29.28 -0.76
C LYS A 24 7.80 -28.64 0.35
N ASN A 25 7.51 -29.41 1.40
CA ASN A 25 6.87 -28.89 2.60
C ASN A 25 7.92 -28.32 3.55
N ASN A 26 8.01 -27.01 3.68
CA ASN A 26 8.91 -26.35 4.65
C ASN A 26 8.24 -26.09 6.00
N CYS A 27 6.96 -26.40 6.17
CA CYS A 27 6.20 -26.18 7.39
C CYS A 27 6.50 -27.27 8.43
N GLY A 28 6.28 -26.95 9.71
CA GLY A 28 6.40 -27.91 10.83
C GLY A 28 5.23 -28.89 10.95
N ASN A 29 4.21 -28.77 10.09
CA ASN A 29 3.03 -29.65 10.04
C ASN A 29 2.93 -30.32 8.67
N SER A 30 2.23 -31.45 8.61
CA SER A 30 1.89 -32.13 7.36
C SER A 30 0.91 -31.33 6.49
N MET A 31 1.01 -31.52 5.17
CA MET A 31 0.29 -30.75 4.16
C MET A 31 -0.52 -31.67 3.23
N SER A 32 -1.84 -31.57 3.24
CA SER A 32 -2.72 -32.37 2.37
C SER A 32 -2.97 -31.67 1.04
N LEU A 33 -2.54 -32.23 -0.09
CA LEU A 33 -2.64 -31.58 -1.40
C LEU A 33 -3.61 -32.31 -2.34
N THR A 34 -4.37 -31.52 -3.10
CA THR A 34 -5.27 -31.97 -4.16
C THR A 34 -4.79 -31.41 -5.50
N LEU A 35 -5.01 -32.17 -6.58
CA LEU A 35 -4.78 -31.75 -7.96
C LEU A 35 -6.11 -31.78 -8.71
N SER A 36 -6.40 -30.76 -9.52
CA SER A 36 -7.59 -30.72 -10.38
C SER A 36 -7.22 -30.30 -11.79
N ASN A 37 -7.73 -31.02 -12.78
CA ASN A 37 -7.60 -30.63 -14.19
C ASN A 37 -8.46 -29.40 -14.48
N PHE A 38 -7.98 -28.53 -15.36
CA PHE A 38 -8.76 -27.38 -15.79
C PHE A 38 -9.82 -27.80 -16.84
N PRO A 39 -11.09 -27.36 -16.74
CA PRO A 39 -12.10 -27.73 -17.72
C PRO A 39 -11.77 -27.20 -19.12
N HIS A 40 -11.86 -28.06 -20.14
CA HIS A 40 -11.85 -27.71 -21.57
C HIS A 40 -10.54 -27.19 -22.18
N ASN A 41 -9.39 -27.28 -21.49
CA ASN A 41 -8.08 -26.91 -22.05
C ASN A 41 -6.97 -27.85 -21.53
N GLY A 42 -6.22 -28.52 -22.42
CA GLY A 42 -5.02 -29.32 -22.07
C GLY A 42 -5.22 -30.84 -22.04
N VAL A 43 -4.16 -31.57 -21.69
CA VAL A 43 -4.19 -33.04 -21.45
C VAL A 43 -4.50 -33.29 -19.98
N ASP A 44 -5.53 -34.07 -19.67
CA ASP A 44 -5.90 -34.37 -18.29
C ASP A 44 -4.86 -35.24 -17.57
N TYR A 45 -4.54 -34.88 -16.34
CA TYR A 45 -3.83 -35.76 -15.42
C TYR A 45 -4.78 -36.87 -14.95
N THR A 46 -4.34 -38.12 -15.11
CA THR A 46 -5.07 -39.34 -14.72
C THR A 46 -4.30 -40.20 -13.72
N GLY A 47 -3.19 -39.66 -13.18
CA GLY A 47 -2.35 -40.35 -12.21
C GLY A 47 -2.93 -40.37 -10.79
N PRO A 48 -2.21 -40.96 -9.83
CA PRO A 48 -2.67 -41.06 -8.44
C PRO A 48 -2.83 -39.68 -7.79
N PRO A 49 -3.70 -39.54 -6.77
CA PRO A 49 -3.84 -38.29 -6.04
C PRO A 49 -2.53 -37.93 -5.31
N ILE A 50 -2.27 -36.62 -5.14
CA ILE A 50 -1.09 -36.14 -4.42
C ILE A 50 -1.16 -36.56 -2.95
N GLY A 51 -2.24 -36.25 -2.24
CA GLY A 51 -2.37 -36.61 -0.82
C GLY A 51 -1.40 -35.83 0.07
N GLU A 52 -0.95 -36.45 1.17
CA GLU A 52 -0.15 -35.78 2.21
C GLU A 52 1.34 -35.68 1.86
N VAL A 53 1.93 -34.51 2.14
CA VAL A 53 3.37 -34.26 2.20
C VAL A 53 3.74 -33.93 3.64
N THR A 54 4.45 -34.83 4.31
CA THR A 54 4.79 -34.68 5.74
C THR A 54 5.68 -33.46 5.99
N ALA A 55 5.69 -32.95 7.22
CA ALA A 55 6.52 -31.81 7.63
C ALA A 55 7.99 -31.99 7.19
N HIS A 56 8.59 -30.92 6.67
CA HIS A 56 9.99 -30.88 6.22
C HIS A 56 10.40 -31.92 5.17
N ASN A 57 9.42 -32.45 4.41
CA ASN A 57 9.65 -33.51 3.44
C ASN A 57 9.27 -33.07 2.01
N THR A 58 9.65 -33.90 1.04
CA THR A 58 9.47 -33.63 -0.38
C THR A 58 8.70 -34.76 -1.05
N LYS A 59 7.86 -34.42 -2.02
CA LYS A 59 7.12 -35.36 -2.85
C LYS A 59 7.12 -34.94 -4.31
N ASP A 60 7.45 -35.88 -5.18
CA ASP A 60 7.40 -35.65 -6.62
C ASP A 60 6.09 -36.14 -7.22
N ILE A 61 5.57 -35.41 -8.19
CA ILE A 61 4.48 -35.83 -9.06
C ILE A 61 4.89 -35.67 -10.51
N GLU A 62 4.44 -36.60 -11.36
CA GLU A 62 4.69 -36.56 -12.79
C GLU A 62 3.39 -36.25 -13.53
N VAL A 63 3.34 -35.11 -14.21
CA VAL A 63 2.18 -34.66 -14.98
C VAL A 63 2.46 -34.79 -16.47
N PRO A 64 1.46 -35.11 -17.32
CA PRO A 64 1.70 -35.28 -18.75
C PRO A 64 2.09 -33.96 -19.41
N THR A 65 2.86 -34.03 -20.49
CA THR A 65 3.09 -32.87 -21.37
C THR A 65 1.76 -32.30 -21.88
N GLY A 66 1.62 -30.98 -21.82
CA GLY A 66 0.37 -30.27 -22.15
C GLY A 66 -0.66 -30.28 -21.02
N TRP A 67 -0.31 -30.75 -19.81
CA TRP A 67 -1.19 -30.68 -18.66
C TRP A 67 -1.48 -29.24 -18.27
N HIS A 68 -2.76 -28.99 -18.00
CA HIS A 68 -3.25 -27.73 -17.46
C HIS A 68 -4.16 -28.03 -16.27
N GLY A 69 -3.81 -27.49 -15.12
CA GLY A 69 -4.54 -27.77 -13.90
C GLY A 69 -4.01 -27.01 -12.71
N ARG A 70 -4.58 -27.33 -11.55
CA ARG A 70 -4.34 -26.65 -10.29
C ARG A 70 -3.93 -27.63 -9.21
N ILE A 71 -3.06 -27.19 -8.31
CA ILE A 71 -2.72 -27.89 -7.08
C ILE A 71 -3.10 -26.99 -5.92
N CYS A 72 -3.80 -27.52 -4.92
CA CYS A 72 -4.27 -26.76 -3.78
C CYS A 72 -4.15 -27.52 -2.47
N HIS A 73 -4.13 -26.79 -1.36
CA HIS A 73 -4.19 -27.35 -0.02
C HIS A 73 -5.62 -27.76 0.35
N ASN A 74 -5.82 -29.05 0.63
CA ASN A 74 -7.07 -29.70 1.00
C ASN A 74 -7.09 -30.04 2.51
N ALA A 75 -7.10 -29.00 3.34
CA ALA A 75 -7.41 -29.15 4.77
C ALA A 75 -8.93 -29.17 4.99
N ALA A 76 -9.37 -29.79 6.09
CA ALA A 76 -10.78 -29.97 6.46
C ALA A 76 -11.59 -28.65 6.55
N ASP A 77 -10.92 -27.50 6.61
CA ASP A 77 -11.54 -26.17 6.68
C ASP A 77 -11.10 -25.23 5.52
N SER A 78 -10.42 -25.76 4.50
CA SER A 78 -9.80 -24.96 3.43
C SER A 78 -10.77 -24.54 2.31
N GLY A 79 -11.99 -25.11 2.27
CA GLY A 79 -12.99 -24.84 1.22
C GLY A 79 -12.69 -25.41 -0.17
N CYS A 80 -11.53 -26.07 -0.35
CA CYS A 80 -11.16 -26.84 -1.54
C CYS A 80 -11.31 -28.34 -1.31
N GLU A 81 -12.34 -28.72 -0.55
CA GLU A 81 -12.70 -30.10 -0.27
C GLU A 81 -12.95 -30.82 -1.60
N ASN A 82 -11.96 -31.62 -2.03
CA ASN A 82 -11.95 -32.48 -3.21
C ASN A 82 -11.79 -31.81 -4.59
N ASP A 83 -11.76 -30.48 -4.71
CA ASP A 83 -11.42 -29.78 -5.96
C ASP A 83 -10.67 -28.46 -5.75
N CYS A 84 -9.76 -28.15 -6.67
CA CYS A 84 -9.01 -26.88 -6.72
C CYS A 84 -9.70 -25.85 -7.63
N LEU A 85 -11.02 -25.89 -7.73
CA LEU A 85 -11.81 -24.88 -8.45
C LEU A 85 -12.37 -23.82 -7.48
N GLY A 86 -12.19 -24.03 -6.17
CA GLY A 86 -12.66 -23.19 -5.07
C GLY A 86 -11.99 -21.82 -4.99
N GLY A 87 -12.80 -20.80 -5.29
CA GLY A 87 -12.56 -19.38 -5.06
C GLY A 87 -13.92 -18.66 -5.06
N THR A 88 -13.95 -17.35 -4.84
CA THR A 88 -15.16 -16.48 -4.80
C THR A 88 -16.15 -16.64 -5.97
N LEU A 89 -15.79 -17.36 -7.04
CA LEU A 89 -16.63 -17.80 -8.15
C LEU A 89 -17.71 -18.85 -7.79
N PHE A 90 -17.56 -19.64 -6.70
CA PHE A 90 -18.44 -20.79 -6.40
C PHE A 90 -18.97 -20.86 -4.96
N ASN A 91 -18.91 -19.75 -4.20
CA ASN A 91 -19.45 -19.68 -2.84
C ASN A 91 -18.80 -20.69 -1.84
N LYS A 92 -17.53 -21.06 -2.07
CA LYS A 92 -16.72 -21.92 -1.18
C LYS A 92 -15.64 -21.10 -0.45
N PRO A 93 -15.18 -21.51 0.76
CA PRO A 93 -14.05 -20.89 1.44
C PRO A 93 -12.75 -20.94 0.59
N PRO A 94 -11.83 -19.98 0.72
CA PRO A 94 -10.64 -19.92 -0.13
C PRO A 94 -9.48 -20.79 0.42
N CYS A 95 -8.80 -21.55 -0.46
CA CYS A 95 -7.61 -22.35 -0.13
C CYS A 95 -6.33 -21.80 -0.80
N SER A 96 -5.15 -22.21 -0.33
CA SER A 96 -3.89 -21.96 -1.06
C SER A 96 -3.81 -22.81 -2.32
N MET A 97 -3.49 -22.18 -3.46
CA MET A 97 -3.62 -22.79 -4.78
C MET A 97 -2.60 -22.24 -5.79
N THR A 98 -2.02 -23.14 -6.57
CA THR A 98 -1.12 -22.88 -7.69
C THR A 98 -1.74 -23.45 -8.98
N GLU A 99 -1.73 -22.68 -10.05
CA GLU A 99 -2.10 -23.08 -11.40
C GLU A 99 -0.86 -23.35 -12.24
N PHE A 100 -0.92 -24.40 -13.05
CA PHE A 100 0.16 -24.84 -13.91
C PHE A 100 -0.36 -25.07 -15.32
N LYS A 101 0.38 -24.60 -16.31
CA LYS A 101 0.13 -24.84 -17.72
C LYS A 101 1.46 -25.17 -18.41
N PHE A 102 1.64 -26.45 -18.70
CA PHE A 102 2.88 -26.98 -19.26
C PHE A 102 2.84 -27.05 -20.79
N ASP A 103 4.01 -26.93 -21.41
CA ASP A 103 4.24 -27.20 -22.83
C ASP A 103 3.31 -26.41 -23.75
N LEU A 104 3.31 -25.09 -23.51
CA LEU A 104 2.78 -24.13 -24.47
C LEU A 104 3.53 -24.33 -25.79
N VAL A 105 2.82 -24.61 -26.88
CA VAL A 105 3.46 -24.87 -28.17
C VAL A 105 4.11 -23.58 -28.67
N ALA A 106 5.43 -23.46 -28.56
CA ALA A 106 6.22 -22.40 -29.17
C ALA A 106 7.25 -22.99 -30.16
N LEU A 107 7.55 -22.18 -31.18
CA LEU A 107 8.44 -22.48 -32.30
C LEU A 107 9.82 -22.99 -31.85
N GLU A 108 10.37 -23.95 -32.58
CA GLU A 108 11.78 -24.35 -32.52
C GLU A 108 12.29 -24.93 -31.18
N GLY A 109 11.63 -25.97 -30.66
CA GLY A 109 12.28 -26.92 -29.74
C GLY A 109 12.55 -26.41 -28.32
N GLN A 110 11.93 -25.29 -27.91
CA GLN A 110 11.90 -24.82 -26.52
C GLN A 110 10.58 -25.22 -25.83
N THR A 111 10.62 -25.34 -24.50
CA THR A 111 9.47 -25.77 -23.67
C THR A 111 9.15 -24.68 -22.65
N ASP A 112 8.07 -23.93 -22.90
CA ASP A 112 7.61 -22.82 -22.06
C ASP A 112 6.59 -23.30 -21.00
N TYR A 113 6.56 -22.65 -19.83
CA TYR A 113 5.71 -23.01 -18.68
C TYR A 113 5.05 -21.78 -18.05
N ASP A 114 3.71 -21.74 -18.01
CA ASP A 114 2.98 -20.72 -17.26
C ASP A 114 2.55 -21.29 -15.90
N ILE A 115 3.15 -20.77 -14.81
CA ILE A 115 2.95 -21.24 -13.44
C ILE A 115 2.70 -20.06 -12.51
N SER A 116 1.53 -20.06 -11.86
CA SER A 116 1.04 -18.91 -11.09
C SER A 116 0.40 -19.35 -9.77
N ASN A 117 0.75 -18.70 -8.66
CA ASN A 117 0.00 -18.86 -7.42
C ASN A 117 -1.26 -18.00 -7.50
N ILE A 118 -2.42 -18.65 -7.50
CA ILE A 118 -3.71 -18.01 -7.68
C ILE A 118 -4.23 -17.45 -6.35
N HIS A 119 -4.06 -18.22 -5.26
CA HIS A 119 -4.53 -17.87 -3.92
C HIS A 119 -3.54 -18.38 -2.87
N GLY A 120 -3.38 -17.69 -1.74
CA GLY A 120 -2.61 -18.21 -0.61
C GLY A 120 -3.20 -17.82 0.73
N PHE A 121 -4.17 -18.60 1.18
CA PHE A 121 -4.95 -18.32 2.38
C PHE A 121 -4.62 -19.24 3.56
N SER A 122 -4.29 -20.52 3.31
CA SER A 122 -4.07 -21.51 4.37
C SER A 122 -2.60 -21.90 4.56
N VAL A 123 -1.73 -21.57 3.59
CA VAL A 123 -0.31 -21.93 3.53
C VAL A 123 0.43 -20.99 2.57
N ALA A 124 1.63 -20.56 2.95
CA ALA A 124 2.56 -19.89 2.04
C ALA A 124 3.15 -20.88 1.01
N GLN A 125 3.31 -20.44 -0.24
CA GLN A 125 3.78 -21.26 -1.35
C GLN A 125 4.81 -20.49 -2.18
N GLN A 126 5.92 -21.15 -2.52
CA GLN A 126 6.98 -20.65 -3.39
C GLN A 126 7.16 -21.61 -4.58
N ILE A 127 7.47 -21.07 -5.76
CA ILE A 127 7.74 -21.83 -6.97
C ILE A 127 9.20 -21.60 -7.36
N ILE A 128 9.94 -22.68 -7.60
CA ILE A 128 11.34 -22.65 -7.98
C ILE A 128 11.50 -23.56 -9.22
N PRO A 129 11.93 -23.04 -10.38
CA PRO A 129 12.25 -23.89 -11.53
C PRO A 129 13.54 -24.70 -11.25
N GLU A 130 13.54 -25.99 -11.61
CA GLU A 130 14.69 -26.89 -11.39
C GLU A 130 15.90 -26.49 -12.26
N ASN A 131 15.65 -25.93 -13.45
CA ASN A 131 16.66 -25.40 -14.37
C ASN A 131 16.11 -24.17 -15.11
N GLY A 132 16.25 -22.97 -14.54
CA GLY A 132 15.84 -21.72 -15.18
C GLY A 132 16.05 -20.47 -14.30
N GLU A 133 16.26 -19.33 -14.92
CA GLU A 133 16.34 -18.03 -14.22
C GLU A 133 14.95 -17.39 -14.09
N THR A 134 14.79 -16.55 -13.05
CA THR A 134 13.61 -15.69 -12.90
C THR A 134 13.84 -14.40 -13.67
N VAL A 135 13.30 -14.28 -14.89
CA VAL A 135 13.53 -13.08 -15.72
C VAL A 135 12.72 -11.90 -15.17
N THR A 136 13.41 -10.88 -14.67
CA THR A 136 12.83 -9.57 -14.32
C THR A 136 13.58 -8.51 -15.12
N CYS A 137 12.95 -7.89 -16.11
CA CYS A 137 13.57 -6.85 -16.94
C CYS A 137 13.64 -5.53 -16.15
N LEU A 138 14.85 -4.96 -16.01
CA LEU A 138 15.11 -3.81 -15.12
C LEU A 138 15.70 -2.58 -15.84
N ASP A 139 15.83 -2.59 -17.19
CA ASP A 139 16.43 -1.51 -18.00
C ASP A 139 15.76 -1.32 -19.37
N GLU A 140 15.82 -0.10 -19.93
CA GLU A 140 15.23 0.29 -21.22
C GLU A 140 15.96 -0.27 -22.45
N ASN A 141 17.18 -0.82 -22.29
CA ASN A 141 18.03 -1.31 -23.38
C ASN A 141 18.27 -2.83 -23.37
N CYS A 142 17.40 -3.62 -22.72
CA CYS A 142 17.55 -5.08 -22.73
C CYS A 142 17.53 -5.66 -24.16
N PRO A 143 18.41 -6.65 -24.48
CA PRO A 143 18.46 -7.28 -25.79
C PRO A 143 17.19 -8.09 -26.12
N CYS A 144 16.92 -8.32 -27.42
CA CYS A 144 15.66 -8.89 -27.94
C CYS A 144 15.30 -10.31 -27.48
N ASN A 145 16.18 -11.01 -26.77
CA ASN A 145 15.89 -12.27 -26.09
C ASN A 145 15.28 -12.08 -24.68
N GLU A 146 14.95 -10.85 -24.28
CA GLU A 146 14.50 -10.50 -22.93
C GLU A 146 13.25 -9.57 -22.88
N SER A 147 12.50 -9.34 -23.97
CA SER A 147 11.27 -8.50 -23.92
C SER A 147 10.26 -8.66 -25.08
N TYR A 148 8.95 -8.56 -24.77
CA TYR A 148 7.84 -8.24 -25.71
C TYR A 148 7.18 -6.88 -25.32
N ARG A 149 6.55 -6.18 -26.28
CA ARG A 149 5.88 -4.88 -26.04
C ARG A 149 4.35 -4.99 -25.88
N PRO A 150 3.74 -4.31 -24.90
CA PRO A 150 2.28 -4.08 -24.84
C PRO A 150 1.78 -3.29 -26.06
N GLY A 151 0.82 -3.84 -26.80
CA GLY A 151 0.07 -3.11 -27.84
C GLY A 151 0.54 -3.26 -29.30
N ASP A 152 1.57 -4.04 -29.61
CA ASP A 152 1.89 -4.39 -31.01
C ASP A 152 1.19 -5.71 -31.41
N THR A 153 0.39 -5.68 -32.48
CA THR A 153 -0.40 -6.83 -32.97
C THR A 153 0.08 -7.37 -34.32
N SER A 154 1.17 -6.85 -34.89
CA SER A 154 1.64 -7.22 -36.23
C SER A 154 2.59 -8.42 -36.24
N GLY A 155 3.31 -8.66 -35.15
CA GLY A 155 4.11 -9.85 -34.91
C GLY A 155 5.36 -9.98 -35.76
N THR A 156 6.51 -9.99 -35.06
CA THR A 156 7.81 -10.64 -35.29
C THR A 156 8.93 -9.83 -35.97
N CYS A 157 10.19 -10.20 -35.70
CA CYS A 157 11.09 -10.44 -36.82
C CYS A 157 10.81 -11.85 -37.36
N GLY A 158 10.00 -11.95 -38.43
CA GLY A 158 9.63 -13.20 -39.10
C GLY A 158 8.21 -13.71 -38.79
N GLY A 159 7.23 -13.17 -39.51
CA GLY A 159 5.80 -13.27 -39.19
C GLY A 159 5.31 -14.71 -39.09
N THR A 160 4.21 -14.86 -38.32
CA THR A 160 3.32 -16.03 -38.20
C THR A 160 3.52 -16.94 -36.97
N GLY A 161 2.92 -16.59 -35.82
CA GLY A 161 2.76 -17.49 -34.66
C GLY A 161 1.77 -16.97 -33.60
N PRO A 162 1.05 -17.83 -32.84
CA PRO A 162 -0.02 -17.40 -31.93
C PRO A 162 0.50 -16.71 -30.65
N LYS A 163 -0.36 -15.82 -30.14
CA LYS A 163 -0.19 -14.94 -28.97
C LYS A 163 -0.50 -15.75 -27.71
N ASP A 164 0.36 -15.67 -26.68
CA ASP A 164 0.02 -15.61 -25.23
C ASP A 164 1.19 -16.17 -24.37
N GLN A 165 1.87 -15.29 -23.59
CA GLN A 165 2.90 -15.64 -22.59
C GLN A 165 2.73 -14.86 -21.24
N GLU A 166 2.76 -15.64 -20.14
CA GLU A 166 3.19 -15.56 -18.69
C GLU A 166 3.13 -14.31 -17.75
N THR A 167 2.79 -14.49 -16.42
CA THR A 167 3.55 -14.03 -15.19
C THR A 167 3.01 -14.50 -13.77
N ARG A 168 3.86 -14.44 -12.70
CA ARG A 168 4.06 -15.22 -11.42
C ARG A 168 3.42 -14.83 -10.04
N LEU A 169 3.40 -15.82 -9.09
CA LEU A 169 3.60 -15.90 -7.59
C LEU A 169 2.84 -14.94 -6.58
N GLY A 170 2.08 -15.40 -5.55
CA GLY A 170 2.53 -15.78 -4.19
C GLY A 170 1.66 -15.19 -3.04
N ALA A 171 0.63 -15.93 -2.56
CA ALA A 171 -0.25 -15.65 -1.41
C ALA A 171 -0.77 -14.21 -1.23
N SER A 172 -1.32 -13.67 -2.29
CA SER A 172 -2.10 -12.45 -2.27
C SER A 172 -3.53 -12.82 -2.67
N ALA A 173 -4.56 -12.10 -2.22
CA ALA A 173 -5.56 -11.73 -3.23
C ALA A 173 -4.74 -10.96 -4.26
N GLY A 174 -4.23 -11.67 -5.27
CA GLY A 174 -3.39 -11.08 -6.29
C GLY A 174 -4.20 -9.93 -6.81
N TYR A 175 -3.64 -8.74 -6.81
CA TYR A 175 -4.14 -7.74 -7.73
C TYR A 175 -3.83 -8.31 -9.12
N THR A 176 -4.73 -9.14 -9.62
CA THR A 176 -4.55 -9.78 -10.91
C THR A 176 -5.15 -8.83 -11.92
N ILE A 177 -4.47 -8.71 -13.06
CA ILE A 177 -5.04 -7.98 -14.19
C ILE A 177 -6.41 -8.59 -14.57
N VAL A 178 -6.61 -9.88 -14.34
CA VAL A 178 -7.88 -10.59 -14.54
C VAL A 178 -9.01 -10.03 -13.67
N ASP A 179 -8.77 -9.84 -12.36
CA ASP A 179 -9.77 -9.29 -11.45
C ASP A 179 -10.08 -7.83 -11.77
N VAL A 180 -9.05 -7.07 -12.16
CA VAL A 180 -9.19 -5.67 -12.60
C VAL A 180 -10.00 -5.58 -13.88
N GLU A 181 -9.75 -6.48 -14.83
CA GLU A 181 -10.46 -6.53 -16.10
C GLU A 181 -11.89 -7.01 -15.91
N ALA A 182 -12.14 -8.03 -15.09
CA ALA A 182 -13.50 -8.44 -14.74
C ALA A 182 -14.27 -7.28 -14.07
N MET A 183 -13.63 -6.55 -13.15
CA MET A 183 -14.21 -5.36 -12.52
C MET A 183 -14.42 -4.22 -13.54
N ALA A 184 -13.50 -4.03 -14.48
CA ALA A 184 -13.61 -3.02 -15.53
C ALA A 184 -14.77 -3.33 -16.48
N ALA A 185 -14.91 -4.59 -16.90
CA ALA A 185 -15.99 -5.02 -17.79
C ALA A 185 -17.35 -4.87 -17.10
N TYR A 186 -17.44 -5.22 -15.82
CA TYR A 186 -18.63 -5.00 -14.99
C TYR A 186 -19.02 -3.52 -14.95
N TRP A 187 -18.10 -2.62 -14.56
CA TRP A 187 -18.42 -1.19 -14.44
C TRP A 187 -18.69 -0.53 -15.78
N PHE A 188 -17.93 -0.88 -16.81
CA PHE A 188 -18.15 -0.36 -18.16
C PHE A 188 -19.57 -0.68 -18.63
N ARG A 189 -19.99 -1.95 -18.54
CA ARG A 189 -21.35 -2.37 -18.89
C ARG A 189 -22.38 -1.65 -18.04
N ARG A 190 -22.22 -1.66 -16.72
CA ARG A 190 -23.21 -1.13 -15.77
C ARG A 190 -23.44 0.36 -15.96
N LEU A 191 -22.37 1.14 -16.07
CA LEU A 191 -22.46 2.60 -16.22
C LEU A 191 -22.92 3.00 -17.63
N THR A 192 -22.50 2.28 -18.67
CA THR A 192 -22.96 2.54 -20.04
C THR A 192 -24.46 2.25 -20.20
N GLN A 193 -24.99 1.20 -19.56
CA GLN A 193 -26.43 0.91 -19.54
C GLN A 193 -27.26 2.05 -18.93
N GLU A 194 -26.66 2.84 -18.04
CA GLU A 194 -27.26 3.99 -17.38
C GLU A 194 -26.95 5.31 -18.13
N GLY A 195 -26.35 5.22 -19.33
CA GLY A 195 -26.05 6.36 -20.18
C GLY A 195 -24.82 7.16 -19.77
N VAL A 196 -23.94 6.61 -18.92
CA VAL A 196 -22.69 7.27 -18.50
C VAL A 196 -21.56 6.91 -19.47
N PRO A 197 -21.05 7.87 -20.28
CA PRO A 197 -19.97 7.59 -21.22
C PRO A 197 -18.61 7.48 -20.53
N ALA A 198 -17.67 6.76 -21.16
CA ALA A 198 -16.24 6.81 -20.79
C ALA A 198 -15.72 8.25 -20.78
N GLY A 199 -14.78 8.55 -19.90
CA GLY A 199 -14.29 9.90 -19.59
C GLY A 199 -15.14 10.64 -18.54
N SER A 200 -16.28 10.09 -18.11
CA SER A 200 -17.07 10.68 -17.03
C SER A 200 -16.37 10.57 -15.68
N VAL A 201 -16.60 11.56 -14.81
CA VAL A 201 -16.15 11.51 -13.42
C VAL A 201 -17.10 10.63 -12.61
N VAL A 202 -16.56 9.59 -11.98
CA VAL A 202 -17.31 8.67 -11.12
C VAL A 202 -16.83 8.84 -9.68
N GLY A 203 -17.72 9.37 -8.84
CA GLY A 203 -17.50 9.49 -7.41
C GLY A 203 -17.67 8.14 -6.72
N VAL A 204 -16.69 7.72 -5.92
CA VAL A 204 -16.74 6.44 -5.23
C VAL A 204 -16.34 6.57 -3.78
N TRP A 205 -17.15 5.98 -2.90
CA TRP A 205 -16.95 6.00 -1.46
C TRP A 205 -16.57 4.61 -0.97
N PHE A 206 -15.37 4.48 -0.43
CA PHE A 206 -14.91 3.22 0.15
C PHE A 206 -14.17 3.41 1.46
N SER A 207 -14.06 2.32 2.22
CA SER A 207 -13.18 2.27 3.40
C SER A 207 -11.72 2.54 3.00
N GLY A 208 -11.37 2.09 1.79
CA GLY A 208 -10.03 2.10 1.22
C GLY A 208 -9.08 1.13 1.93
N TRP A 209 -9.62 0.16 2.66
CA TRP A 209 -8.88 -0.76 3.51
C TRP A 209 -9.06 -2.21 3.08
N CYS A 210 -9.76 -2.50 1.97
CA CYS A 210 -9.89 -3.86 1.48
C CYS A 210 -9.46 -4.00 0.02
N TYR A 211 -9.12 -5.22 -0.36
CA TYR A 211 -8.76 -5.58 -1.73
C TYR A 211 -9.80 -5.14 -2.77
N ASN A 212 -11.10 -5.27 -2.46
CA ASN A 212 -12.16 -4.83 -3.38
C ASN A 212 -12.13 -3.33 -3.66
N ASP A 213 -11.77 -2.50 -2.66
CA ASP A 213 -11.64 -1.06 -2.86
C ASP A 213 -10.55 -0.76 -3.91
N VAL A 214 -9.48 -1.55 -3.92
CA VAL A 214 -8.40 -1.48 -4.92
C VAL A 214 -8.91 -1.89 -6.30
N LEU A 215 -9.64 -3.01 -6.39
CA LEU A 215 -10.24 -3.46 -7.64
C LEU A 215 -11.20 -2.42 -8.23
N HIS A 216 -12.03 -1.79 -7.40
CA HIS A 216 -12.89 -0.70 -7.86
C HIS A 216 -12.09 0.47 -8.39
N VAL A 217 -11.00 0.85 -7.71
CA VAL A 217 -10.13 1.96 -8.15
C VAL A 217 -9.57 1.70 -9.54
N TYR A 218 -8.92 0.56 -9.73
CA TYR A 218 -8.26 0.27 -11.01
C TYR A 218 -9.23 -0.22 -12.09
N GLY A 219 -10.28 -0.95 -11.72
CA GLY A 219 -11.30 -1.44 -12.65
C GLY A 219 -12.07 -0.30 -13.31
N LEU A 220 -12.53 0.70 -12.54
CA LEU A 220 -13.16 1.90 -13.11
C LEU A 220 -12.19 2.70 -14.00
N SER A 221 -10.91 2.75 -13.64
CA SER A 221 -9.89 3.44 -14.43
C SER A 221 -9.65 2.70 -15.75
N ARG A 222 -9.50 1.37 -15.70
CA ARG A 222 -9.38 0.47 -16.86
C ARG A 222 -10.64 0.46 -17.73
N ALA A 223 -11.80 0.73 -17.15
CA ALA A 223 -13.07 0.91 -17.86
C ALA A 223 -13.19 2.27 -18.58
N GLY A 224 -12.22 3.18 -18.38
CA GLY A 224 -12.15 4.48 -19.02
C GLY A 224 -12.83 5.62 -18.26
N PHE A 225 -13.15 5.44 -16.98
CA PHE A 225 -13.73 6.51 -16.15
C PHE A 225 -12.68 7.29 -15.36
N ILE A 226 -12.99 8.55 -15.01
CA ILE A 226 -12.16 9.39 -14.16
C ILE A 226 -12.64 9.20 -12.73
N LEU A 227 -11.87 8.53 -11.89
CA LEU A 227 -12.31 8.30 -10.52
C LEU A 227 -12.16 9.54 -9.66
N GLN A 228 -13.19 9.81 -8.86
CA GLN A 228 -13.10 10.71 -7.73
C GLN A 228 -13.28 9.91 -6.45
N VAL A 229 -12.19 9.74 -5.70
CA VAL A 229 -12.12 8.79 -4.59
C VAL A 229 -12.38 9.47 -3.25
N PHE A 230 -13.36 8.98 -2.51
CA PHE A 230 -13.72 9.46 -1.18
C PHE A 230 -13.49 8.35 -0.13
N GLY A 231 -12.75 8.68 0.94
CA GLY A 231 -12.75 7.86 2.15
C GLY A 231 -14.07 8.02 2.92
N LEU A 232 -14.53 6.97 3.59
CA LEU A 232 -15.77 7.03 4.43
C LEU A 232 -15.73 8.12 5.50
N GLU A 233 -14.53 8.55 5.91
CA GLU A 233 -14.34 9.69 6.84
C GLU A 233 -15.02 10.99 6.36
N PHE A 234 -15.25 11.13 5.04
CA PHE A 234 -15.92 12.29 4.44
C PHE A 234 -17.45 12.22 4.46
N ILE A 235 -18.05 11.05 4.74
CA ILE A 235 -19.51 10.87 4.78
C ILE A 235 -20.14 11.65 5.94
N ASN A 236 -19.43 11.74 7.08
CA ASN A 236 -19.93 12.50 8.23
C ASN A 236 -19.79 14.02 8.08
N ALA A 237 -18.99 14.51 7.12
CA ALA A 237 -18.80 15.94 6.85
C ALA A 237 -19.77 16.48 5.78
N ASN A 238 -20.42 15.60 5.02
CA ASN A 238 -21.47 15.92 4.06
C ASN A 238 -22.47 14.75 4.05
N PRO A 239 -23.55 14.80 4.85
CA PRO A 239 -24.62 13.84 4.70
C PRO A 239 -25.26 14.11 3.34
N GLU A 240 -25.20 13.12 2.45
CA GLU A 240 -25.85 13.03 1.12
C GLU A 240 -24.96 13.18 -0.13
N PRO A 241 -24.64 12.05 -0.80
CA PRO A 241 -24.27 12.00 -2.21
C PRO A 241 -25.43 12.36 -3.18
N SER A 242 -26.66 12.58 -2.67
CA SER A 242 -27.91 12.45 -3.43
C SER A 242 -28.43 13.73 -4.10
N ARG A 243 -27.83 14.91 -3.93
CA ARG A 243 -28.45 16.17 -4.40
C ARG A 243 -28.08 16.66 -5.80
N SER A 244 -27.21 15.98 -6.55
CA SER A 244 -26.84 16.43 -7.90
C SER A 244 -26.77 15.36 -9.00
N SER A 245 -26.84 14.07 -8.65
CA SER A 245 -26.85 12.99 -9.65
C SER A 245 -28.28 12.58 -9.98
N SER A 246 -28.60 12.50 -11.27
CA SER A 246 -29.86 11.90 -11.77
C SER A 246 -29.86 10.38 -11.71
N ILE A 247 -28.72 9.75 -11.40
CA ILE A 247 -28.54 8.29 -11.31
C ILE A 247 -28.44 7.91 -9.83
N PRO A 248 -29.23 6.91 -9.35
CA PRO A 248 -29.15 6.44 -7.98
C PRO A 248 -27.77 5.82 -7.67
N PRO A 249 -27.28 5.91 -6.44
CA PRO A 249 -25.99 5.33 -6.08
C PRO A 249 -26.02 3.80 -6.22
N PHE A 250 -24.96 3.24 -6.80
CA PHE A 250 -24.77 1.80 -6.86
C PHE A 250 -24.12 1.28 -5.58
N SER A 251 -24.52 0.10 -5.14
CA SER A 251 -23.76 -0.64 -4.15
C SER A 251 -22.48 -1.19 -4.79
N LEU A 252 -21.36 -1.11 -4.08
CA LEU A 252 -20.13 -1.78 -4.47
C LEU A 252 -20.33 -3.27 -4.24
N THR A 253 -20.57 -4.02 -5.33
CA THR A 253 -20.76 -5.47 -5.30
C THR A 253 -19.47 -6.17 -5.69
N CYS A 254 -19.22 -7.35 -5.13
CA CYS A 254 -18.11 -8.24 -5.51
C CYS A 254 -18.42 -9.09 -6.76
N ALA A 255 -19.40 -8.68 -7.57
CA ALA A 255 -19.81 -9.44 -8.74
C ALA A 255 -18.76 -9.29 -9.85
N LEU A 256 -17.79 -10.21 -9.89
CA LEU A 256 -16.87 -10.36 -11.00
C LEU A 256 -17.59 -11.13 -12.10
N GLU A 257 -18.09 -10.42 -13.12
CA GLU A 257 -18.64 -11.04 -14.32
C GLU A 257 -17.49 -11.43 -15.26
N SER A 258 -17.06 -12.69 -15.20
CA SER A 258 -16.13 -13.24 -16.18
C SER A 258 -16.79 -13.31 -17.56
N ALA A 259 -16.05 -13.00 -18.63
CA ALA A 259 -16.45 -13.07 -20.04
C ALA A 259 -17.29 -11.89 -20.61
N LEU A 260 -17.30 -10.73 -19.96
CA LEU A 260 -17.79 -9.50 -20.60
C LEU A 260 -16.73 -8.85 -21.50
N PRO A 261 -17.13 -8.24 -22.63
CA PRO A 261 -16.20 -7.51 -23.49
C PRO A 261 -15.65 -6.27 -22.77
N LEU A 262 -14.32 -6.14 -22.77
CA LEU A 262 -13.62 -5.00 -22.20
C LEU A 262 -13.71 -3.79 -23.15
N PRO A 263 -13.84 -2.56 -22.60
CA PRO A 263 -13.69 -1.37 -23.42
C PRO A 263 -12.24 -1.22 -23.92
N PRO A 264 -12.04 -0.62 -25.10
CA PRO A 264 -10.70 -0.30 -25.59
C PRO A 264 -10.00 0.66 -24.63
N VAL A 265 -8.71 0.41 -24.37
CA VAL A 265 -7.87 1.31 -23.59
C VAL A 265 -7.34 2.40 -24.48
N ASN A 266 -7.46 3.66 -24.04
CA ASN A 266 -6.71 4.74 -24.67
C ASN A 266 -5.24 4.63 -24.24
N MET A 267 -4.41 4.03 -25.10
CA MET A 267 -2.97 3.86 -24.85
C MET A 267 -2.19 5.18 -24.97
N HIS A 268 -2.80 6.22 -25.53
CA HIS A 268 -2.19 7.53 -25.72
C HIS A 268 -3.12 8.64 -25.24
N PRO A 269 -3.42 8.70 -23.93
CA PRO A 269 -4.25 9.76 -23.39
C PRO A 269 -3.55 11.10 -23.55
N ASN A 270 -4.33 12.18 -23.68
CA ASN A 270 -3.77 13.51 -23.61
C ASN A 270 -3.16 13.71 -22.21
N PRO A 271 -1.87 14.07 -22.09
CA PRO A 271 -1.18 14.20 -20.81
C PRO A 271 -1.87 15.17 -19.82
N ASP A 272 -2.65 16.12 -20.32
CA ASP A 272 -3.35 17.13 -19.52
C ASP A 272 -4.77 16.71 -19.11
N ASP A 273 -5.29 15.58 -19.63
CA ASP A 273 -6.57 15.03 -19.19
C ASP A 273 -6.46 14.46 -17.77
N PHE A 274 -7.56 14.53 -17.02
CA PHE A 274 -7.61 13.98 -15.66
C PHE A 274 -7.70 12.45 -15.67
N ALA A 275 -6.85 11.82 -14.88
CA ALA A 275 -6.83 10.37 -14.66
C ALA A 275 -7.51 9.98 -13.34
N LEU A 276 -7.34 10.81 -12.30
CA LEU A 276 -7.77 10.51 -10.94
C LEU A 276 -8.01 11.82 -10.17
N ILE A 277 -8.98 11.85 -9.27
CA ILE A 277 -9.22 12.96 -8.35
C ILE A 277 -9.11 12.41 -6.93
N LEU A 278 -8.06 12.82 -6.22
CA LEU A 278 -7.88 12.55 -4.80
C LEU A 278 -8.34 13.74 -3.96
N HIS A 279 -8.56 13.50 -2.68
CA HIS A 279 -8.90 14.54 -1.72
C HIS A 279 -7.79 14.70 -0.68
N SER A 280 -7.43 15.94 -0.39
CA SER A 280 -6.70 16.24 0.85
C SER A 280 -7.70 16.41 1.99
N SER A 281 -7.36 15.92 3.19
CA SER A 281 -8.20 16.05 4.38
C SER A 281 -8.43 17.49 4.84
N GLY A 282 -7.73 18.47 4.22
CA GLY A 282 -7.91 19.89 4.49
C GLY A 282 -7.63 20.24 5.95
N SER A 283 -6.48 19.81 6.52
CA SER A 283 -6.16 20.00 7.95
C SER A 283 -6.31 21.43 8.47
N THR A 284 -6.22 22.42 7.58
CA THR A 284 -6.33 23.86 7.89
C THR A 284 -7.73 24.45 7.58
N SER A 285 -8.45 23.93 6.58
CA SER A 285 -9.78 24.44 6.18
C SER A 285 -10.95 23.61 6.70
N GLY A 286 -10.68 22.37 7.11
CA GLY A 286 -11.62 21.30 7.46
C GLY A 286 -12.61 20.88 6.37
N MET A 287 -12.59 21.53 5.22
CA MET A 287 -13.24 21.06 3.99
C MET A 287 -12.26 20.26 3.12
N PRO A 288 -12.66 19.09 2.60
CA PRO A 288 -11.82 18.31 1.70
C PRO A 288 -11.55 19.08 0.42
N LYS A 289 -10.27 19.26 0.06
CA LYS A 289 -9.89 19.91 -1.21
C LYS A 289 -9.67 18.85 -2.29
N ARG A 290 -10.32 19.05 -3.45
CA ARG A 290 -10.15 18.22 -4.65
C ARG A 290 -8.77 18.45 -5.25
N MET A 291 -8.10 17.35 -5.58
CA MET A 291 -6.78 17.33 -6.21
C MET A 291 -6.88 16.49 -7.48
N PRO A 292 -7.16 17.13 -8.62
CA PRO A 292 -7.20 16.44 -9.90
C PRO A 292 -5.76 16.13 -10.36
N TYR A 293 -5.51 14.86 -10.63
CA TYR A 293 -4.27 14.35 -11.19
C TYR A 293 -4.47 14.16 -12.68
N THR A 294 -3.65 14.85 -13.47
CA THR A 294 -3.57 14.60 -14.91
C THR A 294 -2.77 13.33 -15.19
N PHE A 295 -2.87 12.76 -16.39
CA PHE A 295 -2.02 11.64 -16.81
C PHE A 295 -0.53 11.98 -16.67
N LYS A 296 -0.12 13.20 -17.03
CA LYS A 296 1.26 13.68 -16.84
C LYS A 296 1.69 13.70 -15.38
N PHE A 297 0.80 14.15 -14.49
CA PHE A 297 1.09 14.17 -13.06
C PHE A 297 1.16 12.75 -12.49
N LEU A 298 0.24 11.87 -12.90
CA LEU A 298 0.21 10.48 -12.47
C LEU A 298 1.44 9.70 -12.95
N ASP A 299 1.92 9.94 -14.15
CA ASP A 299 3.16 9.38 -14.69
C ASP A 299 4.39 9.80 -13.86
N SER A 300 4.49 11.10 -13.54
CA SER A 300 5.53 11.61 -12.63
C SER A 300 5.42 10.98 -11.24
N LEU A 301 4.21 10.86 -10.70
CA LEU A 301 3.97 10.22 -9.40
C LEU A 301 4.38 8.75 -9.43
N THR A 302 4.07 8.02 -10.50
CA THR A 302 4.40 6.61 -10.69
C THR A 302 5.92 6.41 -10.73
N THR A 303 6.63 7.24 -11.50
CA THR A 303 8.10 7.23 -11.56
C THR A 303 8.73 7.49 -10.19
N LYS A 304 8.26 8.51 -9.46
CA LYS A 304 8.73 8.81 -8.10
C LYS A 304 8.40 7.69 -7.12
N ALA A 305 7.21 7.12 -7.21
CA ALA A 305 6.75 6.02 -6.37
C ALA A 305 7.61 4.77 -6.59
N GLY A 306 7.89 4.42 -7.84
CA GLY A 306 8.77 3.30 -8.20
C GLY A 306 10.17 3.49 -7.65
N THR A 307 10.71 4.71 -7.72
CA THR A 307 12.02 5.02 -7.11
C THR A 307 12.03 4.77 -5.60
N LEU A 308 11.00 5.22 -4.87
CA LEU A 308 10.91 5.04 -3.42
C LEU A 308 10.63 3.57 -3.04
N ALA A 309 9.84 2.87 -3.83
CA ALA A 309 9.42 1.51 -3.55
C ALA A 309 10.40 0.45 -4.02
N ARG A 310 11.54 0.83 -4.63
CA ARG A 310 12.56 -0.12 -5.09
C ARG A 310 13.03 -1.03 -3.94
N PRO A 311 12.96 -2.36 -4.09
CA PRO A 311 13.49 -3.30 -3.12
C PRO A 311 15.00 -3.16 -2.95
N THR A 312 15.47 -3.40 -1.74
CA THR A 312 16.91 -3.37 -1.41
C THR A 312 17.58 -4.71 -1.72
N ARG A 313 16.85 -5.82 -1.52
CA ARG A 313 17.28 -7.19 -1.85
C ARG A 313 16.70 -7.58 -3.20
N LYS A 314 17.56 -7.96 -4.14
CA LYS A 314 17.15 -8.34 -5.50
C LYS A 314 16.59 -9.77 -5.58
N ASP A 315 17.02 -10.66 -4.68
CA ASP A 315 16.84 -12.12 -4.86
C ASP A 315 16.00 -12.80 -3.75
N GLU A 316 15.55 -12.06 -2.71
CA GLU A 316 14.93 -12.64 -1.50
C GLU A 316 13.42 -12.33 -1.34
N GLY A 317 12.79 -11.79 -2.39
CA GLY A 317 11.39 -11.33 -2.35
C GLY A 317 11.22 -9.99 -1.61
N ASP A 318 10.20 -9.22 -1.97
CA ASP A 318 9.89 -7.93 -1.34
C ASP A 318 8.49 -7.97 -0.74
N THR A 319 8.39 -7.78 0.58
CA THR A 319 7.13 -7.86 1.32
C THR A 319 6.96 -6.63 2.19
N PHE A 320 5.88 -5.90 1.94
CA PHE A 320 5.66 -4.58 2.48
C PHE A 320 4.33 -4.45 3.23
N ALA A 321 4.30 -3.67 4.32
CA ALA A 321 3.08 -3.44 5.09
C ALA A 321 2.19 -2.33 4.49
N TRP A 322 0.91 -2.62 4.29
CA TRP A 322 -0.11 -1.64 3.91
C TRP A 322 -0.25 -0.55 4.99
N MET A 323 -0.14 0.72 4.60
CA MET A 323 0.06 1.84 5.52
C MET A 323 -1.24 2.58 5.88
N GLY A 324 -2.14 2.77 4.91
CA GLY A 324 -3.27 3.70 5.05
C GLY A 324 -4.41 3.42 4.07
N SER A 325 -5.50 4.19 4.11
CA SER A 325 -6.59 4.03 3.14
C SER A 325 -6.10 4.31 1.71
N ILE A 326 -6.47 3.49 0.71
CA ILE A 326 -6.16 3.71 -0.73
C ILE A 326 -6.69 5.06 -1.25
N CYS A 327 -7.64 5.67 -0.53
CA CYS A 327 -8.16 7.01 -0.78
C CYS A 327 -7.15 8.12 -0.43
N CYS A 328 -6.10 7.80 0.33
CA CYS A 328 -5.05 8.73 0.69
C CYS A 328 -3.86 8.59 -0.27
N ASN A 329 -3.39 9.72 -0.80
CA ASN A 329 -2.22 9.78 -1.68
C ASN A 329 -1.02 8.95 -1.17
N GLY A 330 -0.75 8.99 0.14
CA GLY A 330 0.33 8.18 0.73
C GLY A 330 0.23 6.68 0.44
N GLN A 331 -0.96 6.08 0.60
CA GLN A 331 -1.17 4.66 0.28
C GLN A 331 -1.26 4.44 -1.22
N THR A 332 -2.02 5.27 -1.96
CA THR A 332 -2.12 5.15 -3.44
C THR A 332 -0.74 5.12 -4.06
N ARG A 333 0.14 6.03 -3.64
CA ARG A 333 1.53 6.10 -4.08
C ARG A 333 2.33 4.89 -3.63
N ALA A 334 2.23 4.48 -2.36
CA ALA A 334 2.98 3.32 -1.87
C ALA A 334 2.64 2.07 -2.69
N PHE A 335 1.34 1.84 -2.92
CA PHE A 335 0.83 0.72 -3.70
C PHE A 335 1.25 0.80 -5.18
N LEU A 336 1.13 1.97 -5.83
CA LEU A 336 1.63 2.17 -7.21
C LEU A 336 3.13 1.89 -7.32
N GLY A 337 3.90 2.23 -6.28
CA GLY A 337 5.34 1.97 -6.25
C GLY A 337 5.65 0.48 -6.14
N THR A 338 4.98 -0.23 -5.22
CA THR A 338 5.23 -1.66 -4.98
C THR A 338 4.79 -2.53 -6.16
N LEU A 339 3.71 -2.15 -6.86
CA LEU A 339 3.27 -2.85 -8.07
C LEU A 339 4.35 -2.90 -9.17
N GLN A 340 5.16 -1.84 -9.30
CA GLN A 340 6.23 -1.78 -10.31
C GLN A 340 7.37 -2.78 -10.06
N HIS A 341 7.49 -3.30 -8.85
CA HIS A 341 8.58 -4.21 -8.46
C HIS A 341 8.07 -5.62 -8.13
N GLY A 342 6.80 -5.91 -8.40
CA GLY A 342 6.20 -7.21 -8.08
C GLY A 342 6.18 -7.53 -6.58
N SER A 343 6.16 -6.52 -5.72
CA SER A 343 6.23 -6.72 -4.27
C SER A 343 4.92 -7.29 -3.70
N CYS A 344 5.02 -8.14 -2.69
CA CYS A 344 3.90 -8.57 -1.86
C CYS A 344 3.49 -7.45 -0.88
N THR A 345 2.18 -7.25 -0.69
CA THR A 345 1.66 -6.30 0.31
C THR A 345 0.86 -7.03 1.38
N ILE A 346 1.25 -6.89 2.64
CA ILE A 346 0.49 -7.42 3.78
C ILE A 346 -0.51 -6.36 4.23
N GLN A 347 -1.79 -6.70 4.22
CA GLN A 347 -2.84 -5.85 4.78
C GLN A 347 -2.97 -6.12 6.29
N PRO A 348 -2.62 -5.17 7.18
CA PRO A 348 -2.80 -5.36 8.60
C PRO A 348 -4.29 -5.23 8.96
N THR A 349 -4.64 -5.72 10.15
CA THR A 349 -6.01 -5.67 10.69
C THR A 349 -6.56 -4.24 10.75
N ARG A 350 -5.69 -3.23 10.92
CA ARG A 350 -6.00 -1.80 10.97
C ARG A 350 -4.73 -0.95 10.79
N PRO A 351 -4.83 0.35 10.43
CA PRO A 351 -3.65 1.21 10.24
C PRO A 351 -2.69 1.27 11.44
N GLY A 352 -3.23 1.28 12.66
CA GLY A 352 -2.48 1.32 13.92
C GLY A 352 -2.33 -0.03 14.62
N PHE A 353 -2.02 -1.08 13.85
CA PHE A 353 -1.91 -2.47 14.32
C PHE A 353 -0.95 -2.64 15.53
N SER A 354 -1.04 -3.79 16.20
CA SER A 354 -0.27 -4.05 17.42
C SER A 354 1.19 -4.43 17.12
N SER A 355 2.12 -4.25 18.06
CA SER A 355 3.49 -4.74 17.87
C SER A 355 3.55 -6.27 17.81
N ALA A 356 2.64 -6.98 18.48
CA ALA A 356 2.51 -8.43 18.34
C ALA A 356 2.11 -8.83 16.91
N GLU A 357 1.24 -8.05 16.27
CA GLU A 357 0.89 -8.26 14.86
C GLU A 357 2.07 -7.93 13.94
N LEU A 358 2.85 -6.87 14.22
CA LEU A 358 4.09 -6.59 13.50
C LEU A 358 5.05 -7.78 13.53
N VAL A 359 5.25 -8.39 14.71
CA VAL A 359 6.11 -9.57 14.88
C VAL A 359 5.60 -10.75 14.06
N ARG A 360 4.29 -11.02 14.11
CA ARG A 360 3.67 -12.06 13.28
C ARG A 360 3.80 -11.79 11.78
N MET A 361 3.61 -10.55 11.33
CA MET A 361 3.79 -10.17 9.92
C MET A 361 5.22 -10.44 9.44
N HIS A 362 6.22 -10.22 10.30
CA HIS A 362 7.60 -10.57 10.02
C HIS A 362 7.81 -12.08 10.01
N ASP A 363 7.48 -12.78 11.10
CA ASP A 363 7.83 -14.18 11.30
C ASP A 363 6.99 -15.16 10.45
N GLU A 364 5.71 -14.84 10.19
CA GLU A 364 4.78 -15.71 9.45
C GLU A 364 4.63 -15.31 7.98
N CYS A 365 4.73 -14.02 7.66
CA CYS A 365 4.48 -13.51 6.31
C CYS A 365 5.74 -12.96 5.61
N GLY A 366 6.90 -12.99 6.25
CA GLY A 366 8.16 -12.53 5.66
C GLY A 366 8.24 -11.03 5.42
N LEU A 367 7.53 -10.21 6.22
CA LEU A 367 7.61 -8.75 6.13
C LEU A 367 9.07 -8.29 6.22
N ASN A 368 9.53 -7.55 5.22
CA ASN A 368 10.88 -7.01 5.20
C ASN A 368 10.95 -5.49 5.03
N ARG A 369 9.85 -4.83 4.68
CA ARG A 369 9.77 -3.37 4.64
C ARG A 369 8.52 -2.85 5.34
N LEU A 370 8.72 -1.96 6.31
CA LEU A 370 7.64 -1.33 7.05
C LEU A 370 7.46 0.11 6.58
N HIS A 371 6.23 0.51 6.24
CA HIS A 371 5.90 1.91 6.01
C HIS A 371 4.67 2.29 6.81
N GLN A 372 4.83 3.25 7.69
CA GLN A 372 3.75 3.71 8.57
C GLN A 372 3.80 5.22 8.73
N TYR A 373 2.65 5.81 9.04
CA TYR A 373 2.62 7.18 9.53
C TYR A 373 3.33 7.27 10.88
N PRO A 374 4.02 8.39 11.20
CA PRO A 374 4.85 8.52 12.40
C PRO A 374 4.14 8.13 13.70
N GLN A 375 2.86 8.50 13.85
CA GLN A 375 2.06 8.18 15.03
C GLN A 375 1.94 6.66 15.28
N HIS A 376 1.83 5.87 14.21
CA HIS A 376 1.76 4.41 14.30
C HIS A 376 3.16 3.80 14.47
N LEU A 377 4.16 4.34 13.78
CA LEU A 377 5.55 3.89 13.91
C LEU A 377 6.11 4.11 15.33
N SER A 378 5.86 5.28 15.92
CA SER A 378 6.25 5.64 17.29
C SER A 378 5.76 4.63 18.32
N LYS A 379 4.58 4.02 18.12
CA LYS A 379 4.09 2.96 19.00
C LYS A 379 5.02 1.75 19.01
N HIS A 380 5.49 1.31 17.84
CA HIS A 380 6.41 0.17 17.73
C HIS A 380 7.80 0.51 18.27
N LEU A 381 8.30 1.72 17.97
CA LEU A 381 9.58 2.20 18.51
C LEU A 381 9.56 2.26 20.05
N ARG A 382 8.49 2.78 20.66
CA ARG A 382 8.35 2.79 22.13
C ARG A 382 8.24 1.39 22.71
N SER A 383 7.49 0.50 22.06
CA SER A 383 7.38 -0.92 22.44
C SER A 383 8.75 -1.61 22.43
N SER A 384 9.59 -1.32 21.43
CA SER A 384 10.93 -1.92 21.29
C SER A 384 11.90 -1.55 22.42
N ARG A 385 11.61 -0.50 23.21
CA ARG A 385 12.41 -0.11 24.38
C ARG A 385 12.36 -1.14 25.50
N THR A 386 11.31 -1.96 25.55
CA THR A 386 11.07 -2.96 26.58
C THR A 386 10.83 -4.37 26.03
N ASP A 387 10.58 -4.50 24.73
CA ASP A 387 10.26 -5.75 24.05
C ASP A 387 11.34 -6.10 23.02
N ALA A 388 12.12 -7.14 23.34
CA ALA A 388 13.25 -7.55 22.53
C ALA A 388 12.84 -8.15 21.17
N ASP A 389 11.66 -8.76 21.06
CA ASP A 389 11.19 -9.33 19.79
C ASP A 389 10.80 -8.23 18.81
N VAL A 390 10.15 -7.16 19.31
CA VAL A 390 9.81 -5.99 18.50
C VAL A 390 11.08 -5.29 18.02
N LEU A 391 12.09 -5.16 18.90
CA LEU A 391 13.37 -4.57 18.50
C LEU A 391 14.07 -5.41 17.42
N ARG A 392 14.16 -6.73 17.63
CA ARG A 392 14.72 -7.68 16.65
C ARG A 392 14.07 -7.50 15.28
N VAL A 393 12.73 -7.46 15.25
CA VAL A 393 11.99 -7.28 14.00
C VAL A 393 12.37 -5.95 13.35
N LEU A 394 12.27 -4.82 14.06
CA LEU A 394 12.60 -3.50 13.50
C LEU A 394 14.04 -3.39 12.98
N GLN A 395 14.99 -4.07 13.62
CA GLN A 395 16.39 -4.13 13.19
C GLN A 395 16.60 -4.99 11.94
N SER A 396 15.82 -6.07 11.81
CA SER A 396 15.92 -7.01 10.69
C SER A 396 15.29 -6.53 9.38
N LEU A 397 14.42 -5.51 9.44
CA LEU A 397 13.79 -4.93 8.25
C LEU A 397 14.82 -4.21 7.37
N ASP A 398 14.66 -4.35 6.06
CA ASP A 398 15.49 -3.68 5.06
C ASP A 398 15.30 -2.16 5.08
N ASP A 399 14.07 -1.72 5.37
CA ASP A 399 13.66 -0.33 5.44
C ASP A 399 12.47 -0.15 6.38
N VAL A 400 12.58 0.81 7.29
CA VAL A 400 11.49 1.32 8.13
C VAL A 400 11.21 2.77 7.71
N ARG A 401 10.14 2.95 6.94
CA ARG A 401 9.80 4.22 6.31
C ARG A 401 8.66 4.96 7.01
N TYR A 402 8.77 6.29 7.06
CA TYR A 402 7.67 7.18 7.45
C TYR A 402 7.59 8.43 6.58
N SER A 403 6.44 9.11 6.59
CA SER A 403 6.23 10.39 5.89
C SER A 403 4.99 11.12 6.42
N ALA A 404 4.60 12.20 5.74
CA ALA A 404 3.48 13.10 6.03
C ALA A 404 3.64 13.97 7.29
N MET A 405 4.39 13.54 8.29
CA MET A 405 4.72 14.30 9.50
C MET A 405 6.17 14.01 9.94
N PRO A 406 6.78 14.89 10.76
CA PRO A 406 8.00 14.55 11.48
C PRO A 406 7.77 13.37 12.43
N LEU A 407 8.81 12.56 12.64
CA LEU A 407 8.86 11.60 13.73
C LEU A 407 9.21 12.33 15.03
N ASP A 408 8.75 11.80 16.16
CA ASP A 408 9.16 12.31 17.47
C ASP A 408 10.68 12.21 17.63
N LYS A 409 11.30 13.20 18.27
CA LYS A 409 12.76 13.29 18.37
C LYS A 409 13.37 12.19 19.23
N GLU A 410 12.68 11.77 20.28
CA GLU A 410 13.17 10.67 21.12
C GLU A 410 13.04 9.34 20.38
N ASP A 411 11.94 9.14 19.65
CA ASP A 411 11.73 7.96 18.83
C ASP A 411 12.74 7.89 17.67
N ASP A 412 13.04 9.01 17.02
CA ASP A 412 14.07 9.15 15.98
C ASP A 412 15.47 8.82 16.51
N LYS A 413 15.83 9.42 17.65
CA LYS A 413 17.11 9.16 18.32
C LYS A 413 17.23 7.69 18.74
N TRP A 414 16.16 7.13 19.33
CA TRP A 414 16.14 5.74 19.77
C TRP A 414 16.35 4.77 18.60
N ALA A 415 15.67 5.00 17.48
CA ALA A 415 15.82 4.19 16.27
C ALA A 415 17.26 4.24 15.73
N PHE A 416 17.87 5.44 15.73
CA PHE A 416 19.27 5.61 15.32
C PHE A 416 20.24 4.88 16.25
N GLU A 417 20.11 5.03 17.57
CA GLU A 417 21.00 4.40 18.56
C GLU A 417 20.88 2.88 18.58
N ASN A 418 19.76 2.32 18.10
CA ASN A 418 19.49 0.90 18.07
C ASN A 418 19.50 0.31 16.65
N GLU A 419 20.17 0.96 15.70
CA GLU A 419 20.45 0.46 14.34
C GLU A 419 19.20 0.11 13.50
N VAL A 420 18.07 0.77 13.77
CA VAL A 420 16.86 0.66 12.93
C VAL A 420 17.06 1.47 11.64
N THR A 421 16.84 0.84 10.49
CA THR A 421 17.06 1.47 9.18
C THR A 421 15.93 2.43 8.82
N LEU A 422 15.93 3.62 9.42
CA LEU A 422 14.91 4.63 9.15
C LEU A 422 15.11 5.33 7.80
N GLN A 423 14.01 5.49 7.07
CA GLN A 423 13.92 6.35 5.90
C GLN A 423 12.70 7.26 5.97
N THR A 424 12.84 8.48 5.45
CA THR A 424 11.73 9.40 5.31
C THR A 424 11.80 10.17 4.01
N HIS A 425 10.66 10.73 3.62
CA HIS A 425 10.56 11.57 2.45
C HIS A 425 9.61 12.72 2.71
N PHE A 426 9.97 13.90 2.21
CA PHE A 426 9.10 15.05 2.16
C PHE A 426 8.19 14.92 0.94
N ALA A 427 6.88 14.96 1.17
CA ALA A 427 5.87 14.84 0.14
C ALA A 427 4.62 15.63 0.50
N SER A 428 3.89 16.06 -0.54
CA SER A 428 2.54 16.60 -0.43
C SER A 428 1.61 15.94 -1.45
N THR A 429 0.31 16.17 -1.32
CA THR A 429 -0.65 15.72 -2.34
C THR A 429 -0.47 16.48 -3.65
N GLU A 430 -0.03 17.73 -3.57
CA GLU A 430 0.11 18.68 -4.67
C GLU A 430 1.37 18.46 -5.50
N CYS A 431 2.44 17.95 -4.91
CA CYS A 431 3.74 17.84 -5.58
C CYS A 431 4.31 16.41 -5.59
N GLY A 432 3.61 15.47 -4.94
CA GLY A 432 4.12 14.14 -4.67
C GLY A 432 5.40 14.18 -3.82
N PRO A 433 6.21 13.12 -3.84
CA PRO A 433 7.53 13.11 -3.21
C PRO A 433 8.49 14.10 -3.87
N LEU A 434 9.28 14.79 -3.06
CA LEU A 434 10.25 15.78 -3.54
C LEU A 434 11.65 15.51 -3.01
N MET A 435 11.76 15.15 -1.74
CA MET A 435 13.05 14.96 -1.08
C MET A 435 13.02 13.69 -0.25
N THR A 436 14.17 13.06 -0.13
CA THR A 436 14.38 11.85 0.67
C THR A 436 15.45 12.09 1.72
N LEU A 437 15.37 11.33 2.79
CA LEU A 437 16.35 11.29 3.84
C LEU A 437 16.46 9.83 4.31
N ALA A 438 17.68 9.28 4.29
CA ALA A 438 17.98 7.99 4.88
C ALA A 438 18.86 8.22 6.12
N HIS A 439 18.54 7.56 7.23
CA HIS A 439 19.26 7.74 8.49
C HIS A 439 20.59 6.97 8.56
N ARG A 440 20.85 6.02 7.63
CA ARG A 440 22.21 5.47 7.49
C ARG A 440 23.12 6.54 6.93
N ARG A 441 24.07 6.97 7.77
CA ARG A 441 25.17 7.93 7.51
C ARG A 441 25.32 8.29 6.03
N ALA A 442 25.04 9.54 5.69
CA ALA A 442 25.85 10.18 4.68
C ALA A 442 27.31 10.18 5.18
N GLU A 443 28.27 9.95 4.28
CA GLU A 443 29.71 9.91 4.60
C GLU A 443 30.23 11.17 5.33
N ASP A 444 29.46 12.28 5.26
CA ASP A 444 29.74 13.58 5.87
C ASP A 444 29.22 13.76 7.30
N GLY A 445 28.48 12.78 7.86
CA GLY A 445 27.89 12.87 9.19
C GLY A 445 26.70 13.84 9.32
N VAL A 446 26.13 14.31 8.21
CA VAL A 446 25.02 15.27 8.21
C VAL A 446 23.73 14.64 7.67
N THR A 447 22.73 14.51 8.55
CA THR A 447 21.38 14.03 8.21
C THR A 447 20.54 15.17 7.63
N VAL A 448 20.55 15.34 6.31
CA VAL A 448 19.76 16.37 5.58
C VAL A 448 18.94 15.77 4.44
N PHE A 449 17.75 16.33 4.23
CA PHE A 449 16.93 15.99 3.07
C PHE A 449 17.67 16.31 1.76
N ARG A 450 17.63 15.37 0.83
CA ARG A 450 18.17 15.52 -0.52
C ARG A 450 17.05 15.45 -1.55
N PRO A 451 17.06 16.29 -2.60
CA PRO A 451 16.13 16.16 -3.72
C PRO A 451 16.23 14.77 -4.35
N MET A 452 15.10 14.24 -4.83
CA MET A 452 15.12 12.95 -5.53
C MET A 452 15.87 13.06 -6.87
N GLY A 453 16.65 12.05 -7.23
CA GLY A 453 17.33 12.00 -8.52
C GLY A 453 16.34 11.87 -9.69
N GLY A 454 16.73 12.38 -10.87
CA GLY A 454 15.91 12.30 -12.09
C GLY A 454 14.84 13.39 -12.24
N PHE A 455 14.80 14.37 -11.34
CA PHE A 455 13.82 15.47 -11.37
C PHE A 455 14.48 16.83 -11.19
N THR A 456 13.85 17.87 -11.75
CA THR A 456 14.32 19.25 -11.65
C THR A 456 13.57 19.99 -10.56
N TYR A 457 14.31 20.56 -9.60
CA TYR A 457 13.77 21.36 -8.50
C TYR A 457 14.37 22.75 -8.52
N LYS A 458 13.56 23.76 -8.13
CA LYS A 458 14.04 25.11 -7.88
C LYS A 458 13.70 25.50 -6.45
N PHE A 459 14.72 25.61 -5.61
CA PHE A 459 14.59 26.16 -4.27
C PHE A 459 14.74 27.67 -4.34
N ILE A 460 13.65 28.39 -4.08
CA ILE A 460 13.64 29.86 -4.09
C ILE A 460 13.73 30.33 -2.64
N PRO A 461 14.79 31.05 -2.24
CA PRO A 461 14.87 31.63 -0.90
C PRO A 461 13.67 32.54 -0.64
N PHE A 462 13.08 32.45 0.56
CA PHE A 462 12.06 33.40 0.97
C PHE A 462 12.67 34.80 0.99
N ARG A 463 12.16 35.71 0.15
CA ARG A 463 12.57 37.11 0.17
C ARG A 463 11.88 37.78 1.34
N GLU A 464 12.63 38.15 2.38
CA GLU A 464 12.17 39.22 3.27
C GLU A 464 12.12 40.51 2.45
N SER A 465 10.93 41.09 2.30
CA SER A 465 10.76 42.45 1.80
C SER A 465 11.49 43.40 2.75
N GLY A 466 12.63 43.93 2.31
CA GLY A 466 13.51 44.73 3.15
C GLY A 466 12.92 46.06 3.60
N SER A 467 13.32 46.49 4.80
CA SER A 467 13.82 47.85 5.05
C SER A 467 14.50 47.90 6.43
N GLY A 468 15.65 48.56 6.52
CA GLY A 468 16.27 48.93 7.79
C GLY A 468 17.67 48.39 8.00
N SER A 469 18.64 49.28 7.83
CA SER A 469 20.06 49.13 8.12
C SER A 469 20.37 48.54 9.50
N GLY A 470 21.37 47.65 9.53
CA GLY A 470 22.38 47.61 10.60
C GLY A 470 21.94 47.07 11.97
N ALA A 471 21.71 45.76 12.06
CA ALA A 471 22.00 45.03 13.30
C ALA A 471 22.34 43.58 12.93
N SER A 472 23.53 43.12 13.33
CA SER A 472 23.91 41.72 13.28
C SER A 472 22.93 40.91 14.14
N ARG A 473 21.90 40.32 13.52
CA ARG A 473 21.03 39.36 14.20
C ARG A 473 21.78 38.04 14.41
N PRO A 474 21.65 37.39 15.58
CA PRO A 474 22.19 36.06 15.79
C PRO A 474 21.51 35.06 14.85
N ARG A 475 22.28 34.09 14.31
CA ARG A 475 21.82 33.02 13.40
C ARG A 475 20.45 32.46 13.82
N GLU A 476 19.40 32.83 13.10
CA GLU A 476 18.06 32.28 13.27
C GLU A 476 18.04 30.80 12.83
N ARG A 477 17.57 29.91 13.70
CA ARG A 477 17.23 28.52 13.32
C ARG A 477 15.89 28.53 12.56
N PRO A 478 15.65 27.60 11.61
CA PRO A 478 14.41 27.56 10.83
C PRO A 478 13.17 27.53 11.73
N GLY A 479 12.13 28.27 11.34
CA GLY A 479 10.89 28.46 12.10
C GLY A 479 10.21 27.14 12.50
N LEU A 480 10.38 26.76 13.76
CA LEU A 480 9.55 25.75 14.42
C LEU A 480 8.14 26.32 14.59
N SER A 481 7.09 25.55 14.34
CA SER A 481 5.73 25.96 14.71
C SER A 481 5.60 26.01 16.25
N ILE A 482 4.57 26.69 16.76
CA ILE A 482 4.27 26.71 18.21
C ILE A 482 4.14 25.28 18.75
N GLU A 483 3.40 24.42 18.03
CA GLU A 483 3.21 23.02 18.39
C GLU A 483 4.53 22.24 18.40
N ASP A 484 5.39 22.42 17.39
CA ASP A 484 6.68 21.71 17.33
C ASP A 484 7.62 22.15 18.44
N ASN A 485 7.60 23.43 18.81
CA ASN A 485 8.35 23.91 19.96
C ASN A 485 7.84 23.27 21.25
N ILE A 486 6.53 23.23 21.46
CA ILE A 486 5.91 22.63 22.65
C ILE A 486 6.23 21.14 22.75
N ARG A 487 6.03 20.37 21.67
CA ARG A 487 6.39 18.95 21.61
C ARG A 487 7.85 18.72 21.98
N ASN A 488 8.73 19.63 21.58
CA ASN A 488 10.16 19.53 21.86
C ASN A 488 10.53 19.89 23.31
N VAL A 489 9.97 20.95 23.89
CA VAL A 489 10.38 21.42 25.24
C VAL A 489 9.57 20.80 26.38
N CYS A 490 8.40 20.21 26.06
CA CYS A 490 7.47 19.61 27.00
C CYS A 490 7.23 18.12 26.72
N ALA A 491 8.15 17.41 26.03
CA ALA A 491 7.99 16.01 25.65
C ALA A 491 7.68 15.07 26.84
N ASP A 492 8.24 15.37 28.01
CA ASP A 492 8.00 14.67 29.27
C ASP A 492 6.62 14.95 29.88
N LEU A 493 6.01 16.08 29.54
CA LEU A 493 4.75 16.56 30.13
C LEU A 493 3.54 16.23 29.27
N ILE A 494 3.71 16.21 27.94
CA ILE A 494 2.59 16.12 26.99
C ILE A 494 2.69 14.91 26.08
N HIS A 495 1.55 14.28 25.85
CA HIS A 495 1.39 13.22 24.85
C HIS A 495 1.18 13.79 23.45
N GLU A 496 0.34 14.82 23.32
CA GLU A 496 0.09 15.52 22.06
C GLU A 496 -0.44 16.93 22.33
N CYS A 497 -0.28 17.83 21.37
CA CYS A 497 -0.88 19.16 21.43
C CYS A 497 -1.34 19.66 20.05
N VAL A 498 -2.25 20.60 20.06
CA VAL A 498 -2.72 21.30 18.86
C VAL A 498 -3.03 22.76 19.17
N VAL A 499 -2.65 23.65 18.25
CA VAL A 499 -2.99 25.07 18.35
C VAL A 499 -4.17 25.37 17.43
N VAL A 500 -5.19 26.03 17.99
CA VAL A 500 -6.43 26.44 17.32
C VAL A 500 -6.74 27.91 17.60
N GLY A 501 -7.77 28.47 16.98
CA GLY A 501 -8.18 29.86 17.22
C GLY A 501 -8.45 30.66 15.95
N ASN A 502 -8.96 30.01 14.91
CA ASN A 502 -9.32 30.70 13.67
C ASN A 502 -10.32 31.85 13.93
N GLY A 503 -10.02 33.04 13.42
CA GLY A 503 -10.83 34.25 13.64
C GLY A 503 -10.77 34.83 15.06
N ARG A 504 -9.82 34.40 15.91
CA ARG A 504 -9.63 34.91 17.28
C ARG A 504 -8.43 35.85 17.37
N PRO A 505 -8.39 36.76 18.37
CA PRO A 505 -7.31 37.76 18.52
C PRO A 505 -5.95 37.18 18.95
N SER A 506 -5.93 35.96 19.48
CA SER A 506 -4.74 35.17 19.83
C SER A 506 -5.06 33.68 19.71
N PRO A 507 -4.10 32.76 19.61
CA PRO A 507 -4.37 31.33 19.56
C PRO A 507 -4.63 30.69 20.93
N THR A 508 -5.32 29.53 20.93
CA THR A 508 -5.53 28.66 22.09
C THR A 508 -4.82 27.32 21.87
N LEU A 509 -4.06 26.87 22.87
CA LEU A 509 -3.36 25.59 22.89
C LEU A 509 -4.21 24.52 23.57
N PHE A 510 -4.43 23.40 22.90
CA PHE A 510 -5.00 22.18 23.51
C PHE A 510 -3.89 21.16 23.76
N VAL A 511 -3.93 20.50 24.91
CA VAL A 511 -2.89 19.57 25.37
C VAL A 511 -3.49 18.28 25.93
N GLU A 512 -2.98 17.15 25.46
CA GLU A 512 -3.15 15.84 26.10
C GLU A 512 -1.92 15.56 26.98
N PRO A 513 -2.06 15.28 28.29
CA PRO A 513 -0.93 15.01 29.18
C PRO A 513 -0.29 13.64 28.93
N SER A 514 1.01 13.49 29.27
CA SER A 514 1.78 12.24 29.11
C SER A 514 1.28 11.11 30.01
N SER A 515 1.00 11.40 31.28
CA SER A 515 0.43 10.44 32.24
C SER A 515 -1.09 10.38 32.11
N ALA A 516 -1.64 9.17 32.03
CA ALA A 516 -3.08 8.93 32.19
C ALA A 516 -3.46 9.08 33.67
N SER A 517 -3.47 10.31 34.18
CA SER A 517 -4.01 10.59 35.50
C SER A 517 -5.48 10.96 35.34
N ASP A 518 -6.37 10.10 35.84
CA ASP A 518 -7.83 10.33 35.99
C ASP A 518 -8.16 11.46 36.98
N SER A 519 -7.16 12.18 37.50
CA SER A 519 -7.36 13.29 38.40
C SER A 519 -7.59 14.57 37.60
N ASP A 520 -8.86 14.84 37.27
CA ASP A 520 -9.40 16.17 36.91
C ASP A 520 -9.30 17.18 38.09
N SER A 521 -8.24 17.12 38.91
CA SER A 521 -8.04 18.13 39.95
C SER A 521 -7.52 19.41 39.30
N ASP A 522 -8.23 20.52 39.55
CA ASP A 522 -7.88 21.84 39.05
C ASP A 522 -6.41 22.20 39.33
N ASP A 523 -5.87 21.77 40.48
CA ASP A 523 -4.49 22.00 40.88
C ASP A 523 -3.46 21.32 39.96
N THR A 524 -3.71 20.10 39.49
CA THR A 524 -2.80 19.37 38.59
C THR A 524 -2.77 20.03 37.22
N ASN A 525 -3.94 20.42 36.72
CA ASN A 525 -4.06 21.14 35.45
C ASN A 525 -3.42 22.53 35.52
N CYS A 526 -3.56 23.25 36.64
CA CYS A 526 -2.89 24.54 36.85
C CYS A 526 -1.37 24.42 36.79
N ASN A 527 -0.80 23.42 37.46
CA ASN A 527 0.65 23.17 37.45
C ASN A 527 1.17 22.82 36.06
N LEU A 528 0.45 21.96 35.32
CA LEU A 528 0.82 21.60 33.94
C LEU A 528 0.81 22.83 33.02
N LYS A 529 -0.23 23.66 33.06
CA LYS A 529 -0.32 24.88 32.26
C LYS A 529 0.81 25.84 32.57
N ALA A 530 1.09 26.09 33.86
CA ALA A 530 2.15 26.97 34.31
C ALA A 530 3.53 26.50 33.82
N GLU A 531 3.79 25.19 33.88
CA GLU A 531 5.06 24.63 33.45
C GLU A 531 5.23 24.69 31.93
N ILE A 532 4.18 24.44 31.14
CA ILE A 532 4.21 24.60 29.67
C ILE A 532 4.54 26.05 29.30
N LEU A 533 3.88 27.02 29.94
CA LEU A 533 4.14 28.45 29.68
C LEU A 533 5.58 28.83 30.08
N ARG A 534 6.07 28.34 31.22
CA ARG A 534 7.43 28.57 31.68
C ARG A 534 8.47 28.05 30.68
N ARG A 535 8.30 26.83 30.18
CA ARG A 535 9.23 26.20 29.22
C ARG A 535 9.17 26.82 27.82
N THR A 536 8.04 27.41 27.45
CA THR A 536 7.82 28.00 26.12
C THR A 536 8.01 29.52 26.09
N ALA A 537 8.21 30.18 27.23
CA ALA A 537 8.32 31.63 27.35
C ALA A 537 9.33 32.27 26.38
N SER A 538 10.53 31.70 26.25
CA SER A 538 11.57 32.21 25.33
C SER A 538 11.19 32.05 23.86
N PHE A 539 10.36 31.06 23.53
CA PHE A 539 9.82 30.90 22.19
C PHE A 539 8.71 31.92 21.92
N ASN A 540 7.74 32.02 22.82
CA ASN A 540 6.61 32.96 22.72
C ASN A 540 7.05 34.43 22.62
N ALA A 541 8.11 34.83 23.35
CA ALA A 541 8.63 36.19 23.31
C ALA A 541 9.10 36.65 21.92
N ARG A 542 9.40 35.70 21.01
CA ARG A 542 9.84 35.97 19.63
C ARG A 542 8.70 36.02 18.62
N LEU A 543 7.50 35.59 18.99
CA LEU A 543 6.32 35.61 18.11
C LEU A 543 5.69 37.01 18.09
N PHE A 544 4.89 37.28 17.05
CA PHE A 544 4.06 38.49 17.04
C PHE A 544 3.07 38.44 18.20
N VAL A 545 2.70 39.60 18.74
CA VAL A 545 1.81 39.71 19.92
C VAL A 545 0.52 38.88 19.77
N HIS A 546 -0.04 38.83 18.55
CA HIS A 546 -1.27 38.08 18.26
C HIS A 546 -1.06 36.57 18.04
N GLU A 547 0.17 36.08 18.05
CA GLU A 547 0.50 34.65 17.94
C GLU A 547 0.90 34.04 19.30
N ARG A 548 1.07 34.86 20.34
CA ARG A 548 1.61 34.42 21.63
C ARG A 548 0.57 33.67 22.45
N ILE A 549 1.06 32.66 23.17
CA ILE A 549 0.32 31.92 24.20
C ILE A 549 1.03 32.19 25.52
N GLU A 550 0.62 33.25 26.21
CA GLU A 550 1.29 33.78 27.41
C GLU A 550 0.51 33.56 28.70
N THR A 551 -0.77 33.19 28.62
CA THR A 551 -1.63 33.06 29.80
C THR A 551 -2.19 31.63 29.98
N PRO A 552 -2.40 31.15 31.22
CA PRO A 552 -2.93 29.80 31.46
C PRO A 552 -4.32 29.56 30.86
N GLU A 553 -5.11 30.61 30.71
CA GLU A 553 -6.46 30.55 30.11
C GLU A 553 -6.40 30.19 28.62
N ARG A 554 -5.27 30.49 27.96
CA ARG A 554 -5.00 30.10 26.55
C ARG A 554 -4.50 28.66 26.43
N VAL A 555 -4.37 27.93 27.53
CA VAL A 555 -3.98 26.51 27.54
C VAL A 555 -5.13 25.67 28.10
N VAL A 556 -5.71 24.82 27.25
CA VAL A 556 -6.79 23.89 27.61
C VAL A 556 -6.19 22.49 27.72
N VAL A 557 -6.37 21.86 28.88
CA VAL A 557 -5.95 20.48 29.12
C VAL A 557 -7.16 19.59 28.87
N VAL A 558 -6.98 18.54 28.05
CA VAL A 558 -8.01 17.55 27.78
C VAL A 558 -7.47 16.16 28.12
N ALA A 559 -8.38 15.22 28.43
CA ALA A 559 -7.98 13.85 28.69
C ALA A 559 -7.27 13.24 27.48
N ARG A 560 -6.33 12.33 27.75
CA ARG A 560 -5.49 11.72 26.72
C ARG A 560 -6.34 10.91 25.73
N GLY A 561 -6.14 11.16 24.43
CA GLY A 561 -6.85 10.49 23.34
C GLY A 561 -8.18 11.14 22.94
N VAL A 562 -8.60 12.22 23.60
CA VAL A 562 -9.85 12.91 23.31
C VAL A 562 -9.74 13.79 22.05
N LEU A 563 -8.56 14.29 21.69
CA LEU A 563 -8.42 15.16 20.53
C LEU A 563 -8.84 14.42 19.24
N PRO A 564 -9.76 14.96 18.42
CA PRO A 564 -10.24 14.30 17.23
C PRO A 564 -9.11 14.14 16.21
N ARG A 565 -8.86 12.89 15.79
CA ARG A 565 -7.79 12.52 14.85
C ARG A 565 -8.34 12.03 13.52
N THR A 566 -7.53 12.12 12.46
CA THR A 566 -7.80 11.42 11.19
C THR A 566 -7.61 9.92 11.41
N ASN A 567 -8.54 9.08 10.92
CA ASN A 567 -8.44 7.63 11.15
C ASN A 567 -7.24 7.04 10.42
N THR A 568 -6.96 7.56 9.23
CA THR A 568 -5.85 7.10 8.39
C THR A 568 -4.47 7.53 8.93
N LYS A 569 -4.22 8.84 9.13
CA LYS A 569 -2.89 9.37 9.47
C LYS A 569 -2.63 9.53 10.96
N GLY A 570 -3.67 9.52 11.79
CA GLY A 570 -3.57 9.81 13.23
C GLY A 570 -3.40 11.30 13.58
N ASN A 571 -3.40 12.19 12.58
CA ASN A 571 -3.23 13.64 12.78
C ASN A 571 -4.43 14.26 13.50
N VAL A 572 -4.19 15.15 14.47
CA VAL A 572 -5.25 15.94 15.11
C VAL A 572 -5.90 16.88 14.08
N ARG A 573 -7.23 16.92 14.07
CA ARG A 573 -8.06 17.70 13.14
C ARG A 573 -8.41 19.06 13.75
N ARG A 574 -7.59 20.10 13.49
CA ARG A 574 -7.74 21.46 14.06
C ARG A 574 -9.18 21.99 14.06
N ARG A 575 -9.86 21.96 12.91
CA ARG A 575 -11.25 22.43 12.84
C ARG A 575 -12.22 21.59 13.69
N ALA A 576 -12.03 20.27 13.74
CA ALA A 576 -12.88 19.42 14.57
C ALA A 576 -12.65 19.69 16.06
N VAL A 577 -11.43 20.07 16.46
CA VAL A 577 -11.15 20.58 17.82
C VAL A 577 -11.88 21.90 18.04
N GLU A 578 -11.84 22.84 17.09
CA GLU A 578 -12.58 24.12 17.19
C GLU A 578 -14.10 23.93 17.32
N GLU A 579 -14.66 22.96 16.60
CA GLU A 579 -16.09 22.63 16.65
C GLU A 579 -16.46 21.90 17.95
N MET A 580 -15.63 20.93 18.37
CA MET A 580 -15.87 20.11 19.57
C MET A 580 -15.72 20.91 20.87
N PHE A 581 -14.73 21.79 20.95
CA PHE A 581 -14.40 22.55 22.16
C PHE A 581 -14.71 24.04 22.02
N LYS A 582 -15.75 24.36 21.25
CA LYS A 582 -16.14 25.74 20.96
C LYS A 582 -16.38 26.54 22.25
N SER A 583 -17.04 25.95 23.24
CA SER A 583 -17.34 26.57 24.54
C SER A 583 -16.09 26.93 25.34
N GLU A 584 -15.11 26.03 25.37
CA GLU A 584 -13.86 26.16 26.10
C GLU A 584 -12.96 27.19 25.43
N ILE A 585 -12.95 27.20 24.10
CA ILE A 585 -12.30 28.24 23.31
C ILE A 585 -12.96 29.58 23.60
N ASP A 586 -14.30 29.67 23.53
CA ASP A 586 -15.04 30.91 23.81
C ASP A 586 -14.78 31.41 25.26
N ALA A 587 -14.75 30.50 26.25
CA ALA A 587 -14.43 30.81 27.64
C ALA A 587 -12.99 31.30 27.83
N ALA A 588 -12.03 30.82 27.03
CA ALA A 588 -10.67 31.34 27.09
C ALA A 588 -10.60 32.83 26.67
N TYR A 589 -11.51 33.32 25.82
CA TYR A 589 -11.56 34.73 25.38
C TYR A 589 -12.59 35.59 26.12
N ALA A 590 -13.37 35.00 27.02
CA ALA A 590 -14.25 35.73 27.93
C ALA A 590 -13.42 36.37 29.05
#